data_AF-A0A962YYB3-F1
#
_entry.id   AF-A0A962YYB3-F1
#
_cell.length_a   1.000
_cell.length_b   1.000
_cell.length_c   1.000
_cell.angle_alpha   90.00
_cell.angle_beta   90.00
_cell.angle_gamma   90.00
#
_symmetry.space_group_name_H-M   'P 1'
#
loop_
_entity.id
_entity.type
_entity.pdbx_description
1 polymer ?
#
loop_
_entity_poly.entity_id
_entity_poly.type
_entity_poly.pdbx_seq_one_letter_code
_entity_poly.pdbx_strand_id
1 'polypeptide(L)'
;MRYLGEPGARIGYGGQWGKAYVGVNVHGEFFKARQYSSTNFVNSGQVPNRYELKYLTQSGRMGLQYGFQLTPGYLLAPHVLFYGVIGVNRTKLQVDQDAYLHLNGGVNFVNLHESLSKNVYGFDLGFGLAVKVKHHFGIRLQYDTVRYGSGYVEKAGYAPDDSITSVTAYTIYYTKMRPKTEAISLGLTYYLES
;
A
#
# COMPACT_ATOMS: atom_id res chain seq x y z
N MET A 1 -1.53 -11.29 10.49
CA MET A 1 -0.79 -10.57 11.54
C MET A 1 -1.41 -9.18 11.66
N ARG A 2 -1.98 -8.81 12.82
CA ARG A 2 -2.57 -7.48 13.08
C ARG A 2 -1.49 -6.61 13.71
N TYR A 3 -1.28 -5.40 13.21
CA TYR A 3 -0.19 -4.53 13.67
C TYR A 3 -0.73 -3.29 14.40
N LEU A 4 0.02 -2.86 15.42
CA LEU A 4 -0.09 -1.54 16.01
C LEU A 4 0.20 -0.48 14.93
N GLY A 5 -0.61 0.58 14.90
CA GLY A 5 -0.60 1.60 13.87
C GLY A 5 0.77 2.23 13.67
N GLU A 6 1.09 2.46 12.40
CA GLU A 6 2.35 3.09 12.00
C GLU A 6 2.33 4.58 12.42
N PRO A 7 3.47 5.14 12.85
CA PRO A 7 3.50 6.53 13.27
C PRO A 7 3.30 7.45 12.05
N GLY A 8 2.47 8.45 12.24
CA GLY A 8 2.09 9.43 11.23
C GLY A 8 1.73 10.77 11.86
N ALA A 9 1.65 11.80 11.04
CA ALA A 9 1.18 13.11 11.44
C ALA A 9 -0.15 13.41 10.76
N ARG A 10 -1.04 14.08 11.49
CA ARG A 10 -2.32 14.57 10.97
C ARG A 10 -2.53 16.00 11.41
N ILE A 11 -2.96 16.84 10.49
CA ILE A 11 -3.30 18.24 10.72
C ILE A 11 -4.65 18.47 10.08
N GLY A 12 -5.54 19.17 10.79
CA GLY A 12 -6.86 19.42 10.28
C GLY A 12 -7.60 20.47 11.06
N TYR A 13 -8.82 20.72 10.60
CA TYR A 13 -9.75 21.66 11.19
C TYR A 13 -11.11 20.98 11.32
N GLY A 14 -11.83 21.30 12.38
CA GLY A 14 -13.18 20.77 12.58
C GLY A 14 -14.04 21.71 13.41
N GLY A 15 -15.34 21.57 13.21
CA GLY A 15 -16.36 22.34 13.92
C GLY A 15 -17.30 21.41 14.68
N GLN A 16 -17.79 21.90 15.81
CA GLN A 16 -18.83 21.25 16.61
C GLN A 16 -20.10 22.09 16.56
N TRP A 17 -21.24 21.44 16.30
CA TRP A 17 -22.56 22.04 16.44
C TRP A 17 -23.42 21.16 17.35
N GLY A 18 -23.63 21.64 18.59
CA GLY A 18 -24.29 20.85 19.61
C GLY A 18 -23.49 19.58 19.92
N LYS A 19 -24.06 18.41 19.64
CA LYS A 19 -23.36 17.12 19.78
C LYS A 19 -22.73 16.62 18.47
N ALA A 20 -23.07 17.21 17.32
CA ALA A 20 -22.48 16.83 16.05
C ALA A 20 -21.10 17.47 15.87
N TYR A 21 -20.20 16.74 15.23
CA TYR A 21 -18.86 17.19 14.89
C TYR A 21 -18.56 16.85 13.44
N VAL A 22 -17.89 17.75 12.72
CA VAL A 22 -17.34 17.46 11.39
C VAL A 22 -15.94 18.03 11.32
N GLY A 23 -14.97 17.19 10.97
CA GLY A 23 -13.59 17.60 10.73
C GLY A 23 -13.09 17.22 9.35
N VAL A 24 -12.09 17.95 8.86
CA VAL A 24 -11.31 17.61 7.68
C VAL A 24 -9.84 17.58 8.09
N ASN A 25 -9.14 16.50 7.73
CA ASN A 25 -7.76 16.26 8.08
C ASN A 25 -6.94 15.96 6.83
N VAL A 26 -5.71 16.47 6.79
CA VAL A 26 -4.62 16.01 5.93
C VAL A 26 -3.71 15.13 6.77
N HIS A 27 -3.31 13.98 6.24
CA HIS A 27 -2.46 13.04 6.97
C HIS A 27 -1.32 12.50 6.11
N GLY A 28 -0.26 12.07 6.80
CA GLY A 28 0.87 11.36 6.22
C GLY A 28 1.44 10.33 7.18
N GLU A 29 1.77 9.14 6.67
CA GLU A 29 2.38 8.03 7.41
C GLU A 29 3.82 7.86 6.93
N PHE A 30 4.79 7.89 7.86
CA PHE A 30 6.20 8.11 7.52
C PHE A 30 7.03 6.82 7.29
N PHE A 31 6.44 5.62 7.37
CA PHE A 31 7.20 4.37 7.30
C PHE A 31 7.16 3.66 5.94
N LYS A 32 8.26 2.94 5.67
CA LYS A 32 8.56 2.21 4.43
C LYS A 32 8.01 0.79 4.47
N ALA A 33 7.39 0.41 3.36
CA ALA A 33 7.40 -0.89 2.72
C ALA A 33 6.79 -2.06 3.50
N ARG A 34 5.46 -2.15 3.49
CA ARG A 34 4.79 -3.46 3.57
C ARG A 34 5.26 -4.31 2.39
N GLN A 35 6.15 -5.27 2.65
CA GLN A 35 6.65 -6.19 1.64
C GLN A 35 5.66 -7.33 1.46
N TYR A 36 4.89 -7.29 0.38
CA TYR A 36 4.02 -8.39 -0.05
C TYR A 36 4.82 -9.24 -1.03
N SER A 37 5.38 -10.36 -0.56
CA SER A 37 5.97 -11.35 -1.47
C SER A 37 4.88 -12.31 -1.94
N SER A 38 4.71 -12.45 -3.25
CA SER A 38 3.93 -13.52 -3.86
C SER A 38 4.84 -14.26 -4.80
N THR A 39 5.21 -15.49 -4.44
CA THR A 39 5.91 -16.40 -5.35
C THR A 39 4.84 -17.16 -6.12
N ASN A 40 4.61 -16.77 -7.38
CA ASN A 40 3.72 -17.52 -8.25
C ASN A 40 4.57 -18.43 -9.14
N PHE A 41 4.42 -19.74 -8.97
CA PHE A 41 4.92 -20.71 -9.93
C PHE A 41 4.05 -20.62 -11.18
N VAL A 42 4.48 -19.81 -12.14
CA VAL A 42 3.84 -19.78 -13.46
C VAL A 42 4.57 -20.80 -14.31
N ASN A 43 3.99 -21.98 -14.49
CA ASN A 43 4.40 -22.90 -15.54
C ASN A 43 3.87 -22.33 -16.87
N SER A 44 4.55 -21.30 -17.41
CA SER A 44 4.15 -20.68 -18.67
C SER A 44 4.68 -21.54 -19.82
N GLY A 45 3.77 -21.89 -20.73
CA GLY A 45 3.95 -22.88 -21.79
C GLY A 45 5.31 -22.90 -22.48
N GLN A 46 5.68 -24.11 -22.87
CA GLN A 46 6.82 -24.41 -23.72
C GLN A 46 6.80 -23.50 -24.96
N VAL A 47 7.75 -22.57 -25.06
CA VAL A 47 8.21 -22.15 -26.39
C VAL A 47 8.76 -23.42 -27.03
N PRO A 48 8.35 -23.80 -28.25
CA PRO A 48 8.81 -25.03 -28.88
C PRO A 48 10.34 -25.14 -28.79
N ASN A 49 10.79 -26.07 -27.93
CA ASN A 49 12.13 -26.65 -27.81
C ASN A 49 13.32 -25.90 -27.16
N ARG A 50 13.22 -24.76 -26.45
CA ARG A 50 14.44 -24.15 -25.84
C ARG A 50 14.38 -23.50 -24.44
N TYR A 51 13.25 -22.99 -23.98
CA TYR A 51 13.18 -22.19 -22.74
C TYR A 51 12.09 -22.71 -21.79
N GLU A 52 12.41 -22.84 -20.50
CA GLU A 52 11.45 -23.15 -19.44
C GLU A 52 11.54 -22.07 -18.34
N LEU A 53 10.43 -21.40 -18.04
CA LEU A 53 10.35 -20.52 -16.87
C LEU A 53 10.20 -21.39 -15.62
N LYS A 54 11.16 -21.30 -14.70
CA LYS A 54 11.16 -22.14 -13.50
C LYS A 54 10.66 -21.41 -12.26
N TYR A 55 11.02 -20.13 -12.10
CA TYR A 55 10.64 -19.33 -10.93
C TYR A 55 10.35 -17.87 -11.28
N LEU A 56 9.28 -17.34 -10.68
CA LEU A 56 8.94 -15.92 -10.69
C LEU A 56 8.65 -15.48 -9.25
N THR A 57 9.57 -14.72 -8.67
CA THR A 57 9.40 -14.13 -7.35
C THR A 57 9.01 -12.67 -7.52
N GLN A 58 7.96 -12.25 -6.84
CA GLN A 58 7.48 -10.88 -6.92
C GLN A 58 7.32 -10.32 -5.51
N SER A 59 7.92 -9.18 -5.26
CA SER A 59 7.76 -8.48 -3.99
C SER A 59 7.27 -7.06 -4.22
N GLY A 60 6.13 -6.72 -3.63
CA GLY A 60 5.56 -5.37 -3.65
C GLY A 60 5.87 -4.64 -2.36
N ARG A 61 6.25 -3.37 -2.42
CA ARG A 61 6.51 -2.48 -1.28
C ARG A 61 5.68 -1.22 -1.42
N MET A 62 5.00 -0.82 -0.35
CA MET A 62 4.31 0.47 -0.29
C MET A 62 5.23 1.57 0.26
N GLY A 63 5.29 2.71 -0.42
CA GLY A 63 6.00 3.89 0.05
C GLY A 63 5.15 4.74 0.99
N LEU A 64 5.60 5.98 1.19
CA LEU A 64 4.91 6.99 2.01
C LEU A 64 3.45 7.14 1.58
N GLN A 65 2.54 7.01 2.54
CA GLN A 65 1.11 7.14 2.35
C GLN A 65 0.66 8.52 2.85
N TYR A 66 -0.12 9.24 2.06
CA TYR A 66 -0.69 10.52 2.44
C TYR A 66 -2.06 10.73 1.81
N GLY A 67 -2.89 11.59 2.42
CA GLY A 67 -4.26 11.73 1.97
C GLY A 67 -5.06 12.81 2.67
N PHE A 68 -6.34 12.82 2.34
CA PHE A 68 -7.36 13.68 2.94
C PHE A 68 -8.44 12.80 3.57
N GLN A 69 -8.92 13.19 4.75
CA GLN A 69 -9.96 12.51 5.52
C GLN A 69 -11.05 13.50 5.93
N LEU A 70 -12.29 13.11 5.74
CA LEU A 70 -13.46 13.67 6.39
C LEU A 70 -13.77 12.86 7.66
N THR A 71 -14.12 13.55 8.73
CA THR A 71 -14.26 12.98 10.06
C THR A 71 -15.59 13.41 10.68
N PRO A 72 -16.73 12.86 10.22
CA PRO A 72 -18.01 13.09 10.86
C PRO A 72 -18.04 12.39 12.23
N GLY A 73 -18.61 13.04 13.24
CA GLY A 73 -18.64 12.48 14.58
C GLY A 73 -19.77 13.01 15.45
N TYR A 74 -19.86 12.41 16.63
CA TYR A 74 -20.88 12.69 17.63
C TYR A 74 -20.29 12.62 19.04
N LEU A 75 -20.59 13.61 19.86
CA LEU A 75 -20.18 13.66 21.26
C LEU A 75 -21.03 12.72 22.09
N LEU A 76 -20.40 11.66 22.59
CA LEU A 76 -21.00 10.73 23.55
C LEU A 76 -21.07 11.35 24.96
N ALA A 77 -20.09 12.17 25.29
CA ALA A 77 -19.99 12.94 26.53
C ALA A 77 -19.26 14.27 26.25
N PRO A 78 -19.27 15.24 27.18
CA PRO A 78 -18.62 16.55 26.98
C PRO A 78 -17.14 16.49 26.58
N HIS A 79 -16.46 15.37 26.88
CA HIS A 79 -15.04 15.16 26.58
C HIS A 79 -14.79 13.91 25.73
N VAL A 80 -15.83 13.26 25.21
CA VAL A 80 -15.69 12.00 24.45
C VAL A 80 -16.39 12.13 23.10
N LEU A 81 -15.59 12.09 22.04
CA LEU A 81 -16.03 12.13 20.64
C LEU A 81 -15.91 10.74 20.03
N PHE A 82 -17.00 10.21 19.51
CA PHE A 82 -16.97 9.08 18.58
C PHE A 82 -17.08 9.61 17.15
N TYR A 83 -16.25 9.11 16.25
CA TYR A 83 -16.23 9.62 14.87
C TYR A 83 -15.99 8.50 13.86
N GLY A 84 -16.54 8.70 12.66
CA GLY A 84 -16.20 7.93 11.47
C GLY A 84 -15.05 8.61 10.71
N VAL A 85 -14.42 7.85 9.83
CA VAL A 85 -13.35 8.32 8.94
C VAL A 85 -13.69 7.89 7.53
N ILE A 86 -13.68 8.85 6.61
CA ILE A 86 -13.90 8.63 5.18
C ILE A 86 -12.85 9.43 4.45
N GLY A 87 -12.03 8.80 3.63
CA GLY A 87 -10.90 9.51 3.03
C GLY A 87 -10.39 8.90 1.74
N VAL A 88 -9.46 9.63 1.14
CA VAL A 88 -8.70 9.19 -0.03
C VAL A 88 -7.22 9.22 0.31
N ASN A 89 -6.54 8.15 -0.05
CA ASN A 89 -5.11 7.94 0.17
C ASN A 89 -4.38 7.84 -1.15
N ARG A 90 -3.14 8.32 -1.18
CA ARG A 90 -2.18 8.12 -2.25
C ARG A 90 -0.92 7.52 -1.66
N THR A 91 -0.37 6.53 -2.34
CA THR A 91 0.94 5.96 -2.01
C THR A 91 1.65 5.54 -3.29
N LYS A 92 2.96 5.33 -3.19
CA LYS A 92 3.79 4.79 -4.26
C LYS A 92 3.94 3.30 -4.04
N LEU A 93 3.36 2.49 -4.92
CA LEU A 93 3.61 1.04 -4.96
C LEU A 93 4.90 0.80 -5.76
N GLN A 94 5.90 0.20 -5.12
CA GLN A 94 7.09 -0.34 -5.75
C GLN A 94 6.92 -1.85 -5.89
N VAL A 95 7.29 -2.43 -7.02
CA VAL A 95 7.24 -3.87 -7.25
C VAL A 95 8.60 -4.27 -7.77
N ASP A 96 9.30 -5.07 -6.98
CA ASP A 96 10.56 -5.70 -7.34
C ASP A 96 10.23 -7.12 -7.84
N GLN A 97 10.68 -7.46 -9.04
CA GLN A 97 10.46 -8.77 -9.64
C GLN A 97 11.79 -9.43 -9.96
N ASP A 98 11.91 -10.70 -9.59
CA ASP A 98 13.03 -11.57 -9.93
C ASP A 98 12.49 -12.77 -10.72
N ALA A 99 12.88 -12.89 -11.99
CA ALA A 99 12.57 -14.05 -12.82
C ALA A 99 13.82 -14.88 -13.10
N TYR A 100 13.66 -16.21 -13.05
CA TYR A 100 14.71 -17.18 -13.35
C TYR A 100 14.29 -18.05 -14.54
N LEU A 101 15.00 -17.88 -15.65
CA LEU A 101 14.82 -18.67 -16.87
C LEU A 101 15.81 -19.83 -16.89
N HIS A 102 15.36 -21.02 -17.29
CA HIS A 102 16.20 -22.20 -17.50
C HIS A 102 16.32 -22.49 -19.01
N LEU A 103 17.55 -22.68 -19.47
CA LEU A 103 17.90 -22.98 -20.85
C LEU A 103 18.18 -24.48 -20.99
N ASN A 104 17.46 -25.16 -21.87
CA ASN A 104 17.75 -26.56 -22.17
C ASN A 104 19.09 -26.65 -22.92
N GLY A 105 20.14 -27.10 -22.23
CA GLY A 105 21.49 -27.26 -22.80
C GLY A 105 22.65 -26.85 -21.88
N GLY A 106 22.37 -26.21 -20.74
CA GLY A 106 23.37 -25.81 -19.75
C GLY A 106 22.72 -24.98 -18.64
N VAL A 107 23.29 -25.04 -17.43
CA VAL A 107 22.77 -24.34 -16.24
C VAL A 107 23.07 -22.84 -16.33
N ASN A 108 22.41 -22.15 -17.26
CA ASN A 108 22.46 -20.70 -17.39
C ASN A 108 21.17 -20.13 -16.79
N PHE A 109 21.28 -19.54 -15.60
CA PHE A 109 20.21 -18.79 -14.98
C PHE A 109 20.34 -17.33 -15.37
N VAL A 110 19.41 -16.81 -16.17
CA VAL A 110 19.32 -15.36 -16.40
C VAL A 110 18.47 -14.78 -15.28
N ASN A 111 19.08 -13.95 -14.43
CA ASN A 111 18.37 -13.18 -13.42
C ASN A 111 17.89 -11.88 -14.05
N LEU A 112 16.57 -11.74 -14.19
CA LEU A 112 15.93 -10.49 -14.59
C LEU A 112 15.41 -9.80 -13.32
N HIS A 113 16.21 -8.88 -12.78
CA HIS A 113 15.81 -8.01 -11.68
C HIS A 113 15.29 -6.68 -12.22
N GLU A 114 14.12 -6.27 -11.76
CA GLU A 114 13.63 -4.92 -12.04
C GLU A 114 12.72 -4.38 -10.94
N SER A 115 12.83 -3.08 -10.69
CA SER A 115 11.99 -2.33 -9.78
C SER A 115 11.08 -1.38 -10.55
N LEU A 116 9.77 -1.60 -10.47
CA LEU A 116 8.76 -0.75 -11.10
C LEU A 116 8.01 0.02 -10.03
N SER A 117 7.69 1.29 -10.30
CA SER A 117 6.99 2.13 -9.33
C SER A 117 5.78 2.85 -9.92
N LYS A 118 4.65 2.77 -9.23
CA LYS A 118 3.38 3.37 -9.67
C LYS A 118 2.68 4.05 -8.51
N ASN A 119 2.11 5.23 -8.76
CA ASN A 119 1.20 5.86 -7.80
C ASN A 119 -0.13 5.10 -7.80
N VAL A 120 -0.57 4.67 -6.62
CA VAL A 120 -1.87 4.02 -6.42
C VAL A 120 -2.70 4.86 -5.46
N TYR A 121 -3.99 4.93 -5.75
CA TYR A 121 -4.97 5.64 -4.96
C TYR A 121 -5.83 4.64 -4.20
N GLY A 122 -6.18 4.96 -2.97
CA GLY A 122 -6.98 4.11 -2.11
C GLY A 122 -8.09 4.88 -1.44
N PHE A 123 -9.13 4.14 -1.07
CA PHE A 123 -10.23 4.65 -0.28
C PHE A 123 -10.04 4.22 1.18
N ASP A 124 -10.23 5.18 2.09
CA ASP A 124 -10.06 5.04 3.52
C ASP A 124 -11.41 4.99 4.21
N LEU A 125 -11.61 4.00 5.06
CA LEU A 125 -12.77 3.89 5.93
C LEU A 125 -12.34 3.49 7.32
N GLY A 126 -12.91 4.15 8.32
CA GLY A 126 -12.56 3.88 9.69
C GLY A 126 -13.54 4.44 10.69
N PHE A 127 -13.25 4.19 11.95
CA PHE A 127 -13.92 4.81 13.07
C PHE A 127 -12.94 4.99 14.22
N GLY A 128 -13.24 5.90 15.13
CA GLY A 128 -12.40 6.13 16.27
C GLY A 128 -13.12 6.83 17.41
N LEU A 129 -12.38 6.92 18.52
CA LEU A 129 -12.80 7.56 19.74
C LEU A 129 -11.70 8.52 20.17
N ALA A 130 -12.06 9.76 20.49
CA ALA A 130 -11.16 10.76 21.03
C ALA A 130 -11.67 11.20 22.40
N VAL A 131 -10.76 11.27 23.37
CA VAL A 131 -11.02 11.76 24.71
C VAL A 131 -10.19 13.00 24.96
N LYS A 132 -10.84 14.11 25.32
CA LYS A 132 -10.17 15.34 25.76
C LYS A 132 -9.73 15.16 27.21
N VAL A 133 -8.42 15.24 27.47
CA VAL A 133 -7.82 15.06 28.81
C VAL A 133 -7.59 16.41 29.49
N LYS A 134 -7.16 17.43 28.73
CA LYS A 134 -6.98 18.82 29.18
C LYS A 134 -7.49 19.79 28.12
N HIS A 135 -7.48 21.10 28.42
CA HIS A 135 -7.96 22.16 27.52
C HIS A 135 -7.47 22.02 26.07
N HIS A 136 -6.19 21.71 25.87
CA HIS A 136 -5.63 21.56 24.53
C HIS A 136 -5.21 20.14 24.16
N PHE A 137 -5.31 19.16 25.06
CA PHE A 137 -4.75 17.82 24.81
C PHE A 137 -5.83 16.74 24.85
N GLY A 138 -5.80 15.86 23.87
CA GLY A 138 -6.62 14.66 23.81
C GLY A 138 -5.85 13.42 23.41
N ILE A 139 -6.40 12.27 23.76
CA ILE A 139 -5.95 10.95 23.33
C ILE A 139 -6.97 10.43 22.32
N ARG A 140 -6.49 9.82 21.26
CA ARG A 140 -7.31 9.31 20.16
C ARG A 140 -6.96 7.87 19.87
N LEU A 141 -7.96 7.00 19.85
CA LEU A 141 -7.88 5.64 19.33
C LEU A 141 -8.64 5.57 18.01
N GLN A 142 -8.06 4.98 16.98
CA GLN A 142 -8.68 4.92 15.66
C GLN A 142 -8.38 3.59 14.97
N TYR A 143 -9.39 3.00 14.34
CA TYR A 143 -9.24 1.89 13.43
C TYR A 143 -9.50 2.37 12.00
N ASP A 144 -8.58 2.05 11.10
CA ASP A 144 -8.66 2.41 9.68
C ASP A 144 -8.44 1.18 8.81
N THR A 145 -9.17 1.11 7.69
CA THR A 145 -8.86 0.24 6.57
C THR A 145 -8.74 1.04 5.28
N VAL A 146 -7.64 0.83 4.57
CA VAL A 146 -7.44 1.42 3.25
C VAL A 146 -7.42 0.33 2.20
N ARG A 147 -8.26 0.51 1.18
CA ARG A 147 -8.28 -0.36 0.01
C ARG A 147 -7.75 0.41 -1.18
N TYR A 148 -6.60 -0.02 -1.69
CA TYR A 148 -6.01 0.57 -2.88
C TYR A 148 -6.62 0.00 -4.15
N GLY A 149 -6.76 0.85 -5.16
CA GLY A 149 -7.04 0.42 -6.52
C GLY A 149 -5.98 -0.57 -7.01
N SER A 150 -6.34 -1.39 -7.99
CA SER A 150 -5.40 -2.34 -8.55
C SER A 150 -4.25 -1.61 -9.24
N GLY A 151 -3.02 -1.87 -8.77
CA GLY A 151 -1.82 -1.60 -9.54
C GLY A 151 -1.63 -2.70 -10.56
N TYR A 152 -1.52 -2.33 -11.82
CA TYR A 152 -1.06 -3.21 -12.89
C TYR A 152 0.38 -2.85 -13.20
N VAL A 153 1.20 -3.88 -13.28
CA VAL A 153 2.55 -3.79 -13.80
C VAL A 153 2.61 -4.81 -14.93
N GLU A 154 2.77 -4.30 -16.15
CA GLU A 154 2.94 -5.07 -17.37
C GLU A 154 4.38 -4.93 -17.81
N LYS A 155 5.01 -6.06 -18.16
CA LYS A 155 6.32 -6.04 -18.81
C LYS A 155 6.51 -7.19 -19.77
N ALA A 156 7.16 -6.88 -20.89
CA ALA A 156 7.92 -7.79 -21.73
C ALA A 156 9.39 -7.86 -21.25
N GLY A 157 9.84 -9.02 -20.78
CA GLY A 157 11.25 -9.29 -20.50
C GLY A 157 11.99 -9.72 -21.78
N TYR A 158 13.23 -9.25 -21.94
CA TYR A 158 14.12 -9.63 -23.03
C TYR A 158 15.29 -10.44 -22.45
N ALA A 159 15.50 -11.65 -22.96
CA ALA A 159 16.71 -12.42 -22.70
C ALA A 159 17.58 -12.40 -23.98
N PRO A 160 18.71 -11.67 -24.00
CA PRO A 160 19.69 -11.85 -25.06
C PRO A 160 20.37 -13.21 -24.90
N ASP A 161 20.48 -13.94 -26.01
CA ASP A 161 21.39 -15.08 -26.12
C ASP A 161 22.66 -14.58 -26.81
N ASP A 162 23.79 -14.58 -26.08
CA ASP A 162 25.11 -14.24 -26.64
C ASP A 162 25.69 -15.38 -27.49
N SER A 163 24.98 -16.49 -27.64
CA SER A 163 25.41 -17.64 -28.45
C SER A 163 24.41 -17.99 -29.55
N ILE A 164 24.63 -17.35 -30.71
CA ILE A 164 24.26 -17.86 -32.05
C ILE A 164 22.77 -17.74 -32.41
N THR A 165 22.49 -16.85 -33.36
CA THR A 165 21.28 -16.73 -34.20
C THR A 165 19.95 -16.43 -33.49
N SER A 166 19.62 -15.13 -33.44
CA SER A 166 18.31 -14.59 -33.85
C SER A 166 17.03 -15.11 -33.20
N VAL A 167 17.04 -15.70 -32.01
CA VAL A 167 15.81 -16.05 -31.30
C VAL A 167 15.67 -15.13 -30.09
N THR A 168 14.82 -14.12 -30.22
CA THR A 168 14.43 -13.29 -29.09
C THR A 168 13.29 -13.96 -28.34
N ALA A 169 13.57 -14.50 -27.16
CA ALA A 169 12.54 -14.92 -26.24
C ALA A 169 11.99 -13.68 -25.53
N TYR A 170 10.75 -13.32 -25.84
CA TYR A 170 9.99 -12.36 -25.05
C TYR A 170 9.08 -13.13 -24.12
N THR A 171 9.17 -12.87 -22.81
CA THR A 171 8.10 -13.28 -21.92
C THR A 171 7.41 -12.08 -21.34
N ILE A 172 6.09 -12.04 -21.53
CA ILE A 172 5.24 -10.98 -21.01
C ILE A 172 4.51 -11.54 -19.79
N TYR A 173 4.72 -10.92 -18.63
CA TYR A 173 4.01 -11.27 -17.40
C TYR A 173 3.14 -10.10 -16.93
N TYR A 174 2.00 -10.45 -16.36
CA TYR A 174 1.04 -9.50 -15.81
C TYR A 174 0.85 -9.77 -14.33
N THR A 175 1.19 -8.80 -13.49
CA THR A 175 0.89 -8.87 -12.07
C THR A 175 -0.09 -7.79 -11.68
N LYS A 176 -1.21 -8.24 -11.12
CA LYS A 176 -2.23 -7.39 -10.52
C LYS A 176 -2.11 -7.46 -9.01
N MET A 177 -1.65 -6.39 -8.39
CA MET A 177 -1.65 -6.26 -6.92
C MET A 177 -2.80 -5.36 -6.47
N ARG A 178 -3.46 -5.75 -5.38
CA ARG A 178 -4.51 -4.96 -4.72
C ARG A 178 -4.14 -4.78 -3.25
N PRO A 179 -3.26 -3.81 -2.93
CA PRO A 179 -2.84 -3.59 -1.56
C PRO A 179 -4.03 -3.25 -0.66
N LYS A 180 -4.04 -3.84 0.53
CA LYS A 180 -4.99 -3.53 1.59
C LYS A 180 -4.22 -3.30 2.88
N THR A 181 -4.55 -2.21 3.56
CA THR A 181 -4.04 -1.92 4.90
C THR A 181 -5.17 -1.91 5.92
N GLU A 182 -4.84 -2.35 7.12
CA GLU A 182 -5.65 -2.28 8.32
C GLU A 182 -4.71 -1.84 9.43
N ALA A 183 -5.14 -0.88 10.26
CA ALA A 183 -4.33 -0.33 11.34
C ALA A 183 -5.21 0.07 12.52
N ILE A 184 -4.70 -0.13 13.73
CA ILE A 184 -5.24 0.48 14.96
C ILE A 184 -4.20 1.48 15.43
N SER A 185 -4.51 2.78 15.37
CA SER A 185 -3.61 3.84 15.80
C SER A 185 -4.03 4.42 17.15
N LEU A 186 -3.04 4.70 17.98
CA LEU A 186 -3.16 5.52 19.19
C LEU A 186 -2.41 6.82 18.94
N GLY A 187 -3.08 7.95 19.12
CA GLY A 187 -2.53 9.28 18.82
C GLY A 187 -2.79 10.28 19.94
N LEU A 188 -1.92 11.29 20.00
CA LEU A 188 -2.12 12.50 20.78
C LEU A 188 -2.69 13.58 19.84
N THR A 189 -3.70 14.30 20.30
CA THR A 189 -4.33 15.39 19.56
C THR A 189 -4.16 16.69 20.32
N TYR A 190 -3.81 17.76 19.62
CA TYR A 190 -3.73 19.10 20.17
C TYR A 190 -4.85 19.98 19.57
N TYR A 191 -5.65 20.61 20.42
CA TYR A 191 -6.76 21.48 20.02
C TYR A 191 -6.38 22.94 20.19
N LEU A 192 -6.42 23.69 19.10
CA LEU A 192 -6.34 25.15 19.12
C LEU A 192 -7.75 25.67 19.42
N GLU A 193 -7.97 26.13 20.66
CA GLU A 193 -9.21 26.85 21.01
C GLU A 193 -9.04 28.31 20.56
N SER A 194 -10.03 28.83 19.83
CA SER A 194 -10.17 30.25 19.49
C SER A 194 -11.22 30.90 20.37
#